data_AF-A0A3G8ZQU4-F1
#
_entry.id   AF-A0A3G8ZQU4-F1
#
_cell.length_a   1.000
_cell.length_b   1.000
_cell.length_c   1.000
_cell.angle_alpha   90.00
_cell.angle_beta   90.00
_cell.angle_gamma   90.00
#
_symmetry.space_group_name_H-M   'P 1'
#
loop_
_entity.id
_entity.type
_entity.pdbx_description
1 polymer ?
#
loop_
_entity_poly.entity_id
_entity_poly.type
_entity_poly.pdbx_seq_one_letter_code
_entity_poly.pdbx_strand_id
1 'polypeptide(L)'
;MATGIVSIAMVDHGVQPLSVALLWLTGIEYVVLVAAYGWRLAAFAAAVRADVADPTRAFGFFTFVAATDVLGARLAIDQHHRSALMLLGVGAVSWLILGYVVPWTALLSNPRRPMLQHANGTWFIWVVASQSIAVLAATLEPSVALGRSEIALLAVFSWSVGTFLYAAAAIFVAARMLLYDLRPADLTPPYWVSMGATAITVVAGARIVQMADAPIVSATRGLVAGVSVLFWAFGTWLIPPLLAAGIWRHLVHRIPLRYEAALWSVVFPLGMYGVGGYFLGQADHLPIVKAIGAGESWIALGVWTLTFGAMLVHLARTLILPQRPHDAGASRRVPSH
;
A
#
# COMPACT_ATOMS: atom_id res chain seq x y z
N MET A 1 0.04 7.12 3.35
CA MET A 1 0.96 5.97 3.13
C MET A 1 2.08 6.29 2.14
N ALA A 2 1.80 6.64 0.88
CA ALA A 2 2.85 6.98 -0.10
C ALA A 2 3.79 8.11 0.37
N THR A 3 3.24 9.24 0.81
CA THR A 3 4.02 10.36 1.37
C THR A 3 4.88 9.91 2.57
N GLY A 4 4.33 9.05 3.43
CA GLY A 4 5.02 8.54 4.61
C GLY A 4 6.21 7.65 4.28
N ILE A 5 6.10 6.76 3.28
CA ILE A 5 7.24 5.93 2.89
C ILE A 5 8.32 6.73 2.16
N VAL A 6 7.95 7.74 1.36
CA VAL A 6 8.93 8.67 0.76
C VAL A 6 9.61 9.50 1.84
N SER A 7 8.90 9.90 2.90
CA SER A 7 9.51 10.53 4.08
C SER A 7 10.56 9.62 4.73
N ILE A 8 10.26 8.33 4.92
CA ILE A 8 11.23 7.35 5.46
C ILE A 8 12.45 7.26 4.55
N ALA A 9 12.26 7.11 3.23
CA ALA A 9 13.36 7.06 2.28
C ALA A 9 14.28 8.30 2.40
N MET A 10 13.72 9.50 2.58
CA MET A 10 14.52 10.71 2.74
C MET A 10 15.33 10.75 4.04
N VAL A 11 14.92 10.02 5.10
CA VAL A 11 15.77 9.81 6.29
C VAL A 11 17.01 9.00 5.90
N ASP A 12 16.82 7.90 5.17
CA ASP A 12 17.90 6.96 4.79
C ASP A 12 18.96 7.61 3.89
N HIS A 13 18.57 8.67 3.17
CA HIS A 13 19.43 9.51 2.34
C HIS A 13 20.05 10.73 3.08
N GLY A 14 19.74 10.93 4.36
CA GLY A 14 20.25 12.06 5.15
C GLY A 14 19.61 13.41 4.84
N VAL A 15 18.52 13.44 4.06
CA VAL A 15 17.81 14.68 3.67
C VAL A 15 16.72 15.02 4.70
N GLN A 16 17.16 15.28 5.93
CA GLN A 16 16.26 15.44 7.09
C GLN A 16 15.18 16.53 6.92
N PRO A 17 15.48 17.74 6.41
CA PRO A 17 14.45 18.77 6.26
C PRO A 17 13.30 18.35 5.35
N LEU A 18 13.62 17.67 4.24
CA LEU A 18 12.62 17.15 3.31
C LEU A 18 11.83 16.00 3.95
N SER A 19 12.50 15.09 4.65
CA SER A 19 11.84 14.01 5.37
C SER A 19 10.81 14.54 6.39
N VAL A 20 11.19 15.53 7.19
CA VAL A 20 10.32 16.15 8.19
C VAL A 20 9.14 16.87 7.54
N ALA A 21 9.36 17.60 6.44
CA ALA A 21 8.27 18.22 5.70
C ALA A 21 7.24 17.18 5.18
N LEU A 22 7.73 16.06 4.62
CA LEU A 22 6.87 14.96 4.17
C LEU A 22 6.18 14.24 5.34
N LEU A 23 6.80 14.18 6.52
CA LEU A 23 6.17 13.64 7.74
C LEU A 23 4.98 14.50 8.18
N TRP A 24 5.17 15.83 8.25
CA TRP A 24 4.07 16.76 8.55
C TRP A 24 2.94 16.63 7.55
N LEU A 25 3.27 16.59 6.25
CA LEU A 25 2.28 16.38 5.20
C LEU A 25 1.54 15.04 5.37
N THR A 26 2.25 13.96 5.67
CA THR A 26 1.65 12.64 5.93
C THR A 26 0.69 12.68 7.12
N GLY A 27 1.06 13.37 8.21
CA GLY A 27 0.21 13.54 9.38
C GLY A 27 -1.06 14.32 9.07
N ILE A 28 -0.95 15.43 8.33
CA ILE A 28 -2.10 16.25 7.89
C ILE A 28 -3.02 15.43 6.99
N GLU A 29 -2.48 14.77 5.96
CA GLU A 29 -3.22 13.90 5.05
C GLU A 29 -3.96 12.80 5.80
N TYR A 30 -3.29 12.15 6.76
CA TYR A 30 -3.87 11.10 7.58
C TYR A 30 -5.06 11.62 8.40
N VAL A 31 -4.90 12.73 9.13
CA VAL A 31 -5.97 13.31 9.95
C VAL A 31 -7.17 13.72 9.09
N VAL A 32 -6.92 14.36 7.94
CA VAL A 32 -7.98 14.76 6.99
C VAL A 32 -8.74 13.55 6.47
N LEU A 33 -8.03 12.49 6.04
CA LEU A 33 -8.66 11.28 5.52
C LEU A 33 -9.43 10.51 6.60
N VAL A 34 -8.90 10.42 7.82
CA VAL A 34 -9.59 9.80 8.95
C VAL A 34 -10.85 10.57 9.32
N ALA A 35 -10.79 11.91 9.36
CA ALA A 35 -11.96 12.75 9.62
C ALA A 35 -13.03 12.61 8.52
N ALA A 36 -12.61 12.66 7.24
CA ALA A 36 -13.51 12.48 6.10
C ALA A 36 -14.15 11.09 6.08
N TYR A 37 -13.39 10.06 6.43
CA TYR A 37 -13.88 8.70 6.49
C TYR A 37 -14.79 8.45 7.70
N GLY A 38 -14.48 9.04 8.85
CA GLY A 38 -15.34 9.04 10.03
C GLY A 38 -16.69 9.72 9.77
N TRP A 39 -16.66 10.89 9.10
CA TRP A 39 -17.85 11.54 8.60
C TRP A 39 -18.64 10.63 7.66
N ARG A 40 -17.96 9.98 6.70
CA ARG A 40 -18.59 9.07 5.74
C ARG A 40 -19.25 7.87 6.42
N LEU A 41 -18.62 7.30 7.46
CA LEU A 41 -19.18 6.22 8.26
C LEU A 41 -20.46 6.67 8.98
N ALA A 42 -20.49 7.88 9.52
CA ALA A 42 -21.65 8.42 10.23
C ALA A 42 -22.80 8.80 9.28
N ALA A 43 -22.50 9.55 8.22
CA ALA A 43 -23.52 10.10 7.30
C ALA A 43 -23.97 9.11 6.21
N PHE A 44 -23.11 8.17 5.81
CA PHE A 44 -23.34 7.28 4.66
C PHE A 44 -23.05 5.81 4.98
N ALA A 45 -23.40 5.36 6.20
CA ALA A 45 -23.14 4.01 6.69
C ALA A 45 -23.61 2.89 5.74
N ALA A 46 -24.76 3.07 5.07
CA ALA A 46 -25.29 2.10 4.11
C ALA A 46 -24.38 1.93 2.88
N ALA A 47 -23.83 3.04 2.36
CA ALA A 47 -22.89 3.00 1.24
C ALA A 47 -21.57 2.35 1.64
N VAL A 48 -21.10 2.60 2.87
CA VAL A 48 -19.89 1.94 3.39
C VAL A 48 -20.10 0.44 3.54
N ARG A 49 -21.24 -0.01 4.08
CA ARG A 49 -21.56 -1.44 4.15
C ARG A 49 -21.60 -2.10 2.77
N ALA A 50 -22.16 -1.42 1.76
CA ALA A 50 -22.17 -1.91 0.40
C ALA A 50 -20.74 -2.06 -0.17
N ASP A 51 -19.84 -1.11 0.09
CA ASP A 51 -18.44 -1.19 -0.35
C ASP A 51 -17.66 -2.32 0.38
N VAL A 52 -17.93 -2.57 1.67
CA VAL A 52 -17.31 -3.69 2.42
C VAL A 52 -17.76 -5.06 1.88
N ALA A 53 -18.96 -5.14 1.28
CA ALA A 53 -19.46 -6.35 0.64
C ALA A 53 -18.99 -6.51 -0.81
N ASP A 54 -18.39 -5.47 -1.42
CA ASP A 54 -17.94 -5.51 -2.82
C ASP A 54 -16.48 -6.04 -2.92
N PRO A 55 -16.23 -7.21 -3.53
CA PRO A 55 -14.89 -7.79 -3.65
C PRO A 55 -13.88 -6.92 -4.41
N THR A 56 -14.35 -5.97 -5.23
CA THR A 56 -13.46 -5.07 -5.98
C THR A 56 -12.94 -3.92 -5.14
N ARG A 57 -13.66 -3.57 -4.06
CA ARG A 57 -13.40 -2.38 -3.21
C ARG A 57 -13.05 -2.72 -1.77
N ALA A 58 -13.57 -3.82 -1.23
CA ALA A 58 -13.47 -4.15 0.19
C ALA A 58 -12.02 -4.26 0.68
N PHE A 59 -11.12 -4.78 -0.15
CA PHE A 59 -9.70 -4.85 0.19
C PHE A 59 -9.01 -3.47 0.29
N GLY A 60 -9.58 -2.44 -0.33
CA GLY A 60 -9.11 -1.06 -0.19
C GLY A 60 -9.22 -0.53 1.24
N PHE A 61 -10.07 -1.09 2.10
CA PHE A 61 -10.21 -0.66 3.50
C PHE A 61 -8.94 -0.93 4.32
N PHE A 62 -8.17 -1.95 3.95
CA PHE A 62 -6.87 -2.24 4.56
C PHE A 62 -5.83 -1.13 4.36
N THR A 63 -6.08 -0.16 3.47
CA THR A 63 -5.23 1.04 3.38
C THR A 63 -5.23 1.86 4.68
N PHE A 64 -6.28 1.78 5.50
CA PHE A 64 -6.31 2.42 6.81
C PHE A 64 -5.22 1.85 7.74
N VAL A 65 -5.11 0.51 7.80
CA VAL A 65 -4.08 -0.19 8.59
C VAL A 65 -2.70 0.24 8.10
N ALA A 66 -2.44 0.08 6.81
CA ALA A 66 -1.14 0.40 6.24
C ALA A 66 -0.77 1.88 6.34
N ALA A 67 -1.73 2.82 6.24
CA ALA A 67 -1.46 4.24 6.45
C ALA A 67 -1.13 4.55 7.92
N THR A 68 -1.86 3.94 8.86
CA THR A 68 -1.65 4.07 10.30
C THR A 68 -0.25 3.60 10.69
N ASP A 69 0.13 2.41 10.23
CA ASP A 69 1.40 1.80 10.58
C ASP A 69 2.60 2.47 9.91
N VAL A 70 2.47 2.93 8.66
CA VAL A 70 3.55 3.67 7.97
C VAL A 70 3.80 5.02 8.64
N LEU A 71 2.75 5.73 9.06
CA LEU A 71 2.90 6.95 9.86
C LEU A 71 3.57 6.62 11.21
N GLY A 72 3.11 5.55 11.88
CA GLY A 72 3.72 5.07 13.12
C GLY A 72 5.20 4.72 12.95
N ALA A 73 5.59 4.08 11.85
CA ALA A 73 6.97 3.70 11.59
C ALA A 73 7.85 4.93 11.39
N ARG A 74 7.37 5.94 10.66
CA ARG A 74 8.10 7.19 10.51
C ARG A 74 8.23 7.96 11.84
N LEU A 75 7.20 7.94 12.68
CA LEU A 75 7.24 8.52 14.03
C LEU A 75 8.19 7.77 14.96
N ALA A 76 8.25 6.44 14.87
CA ALA A 76 9.19 5.62 15.64
C ALA A 76 10.65 5.96 15.27
N ILE A 77 10.94 6.13 13.98
CA ILE A 77 12.26 6.58 13.51
C ILE A 77 12.62 7.96 14.10
N ASP A 78 11.64 8.85 14.24
CA ASP A 78 11.78 10.18 14.88
C ASP A 78 11.77 10.15 16.42
N GLN A 79 11.88 8.98 17.04
CA GLN A 79 11.87 8.79 18.51
C GLN A 79 10.53 9.10 19.20
N HIS A 80 9.43 9.27 18.45
CA HIS A 80 8.09 9.44 18.99
C HIS A 80 7.43 8.09 19.32
N HIS A 81 8.10 7.28 20.14
CA HIS A 81 7.72 5.88 20.41
C HIS A 81 6.32 5.71 21.00
N ARG A 82 5.85 6.63 21.85
CA ARG A 82 4.50 6.56 22.44
C ARG A 82 3.41 6.66 21.37
N SER A 83 3.52 7.64 20.49
CA SER A 83 2.58 7.84 19.38
C SER A 83 2.62 6.65 18.41
N ALA A 84 3.82 6.16 18.11
CA ALA A 84 4.02 4.99 17.27
C ALA A 84 3.40 3.71 17.87
N LEU A 85 3.53 3.48 19.18
CA LEU A 85 2.87 2.36 19.87
C LEU A 85 1.34 2.48 19.86
N MET A 86 0.79 3.69 20.03
CA MET A 86 -0.65 3.91 19.91
C MET A 86 -1.15 3.59 18.50
N LEU A 87 -0.43 4.03 17.48
CA LEU A 87 -0.76 3.74 16.08
C LEU A 87 -0.63 2.24 15.78
N LEU A 88 0.39 1.55 16.33
CA LEU A 88 0.50 0.08 16.22
C LEU A 88 -0.72 -0.62 16.82
N GLY A 89 -1.20 -0.16 17.99
CA GLY A 89 -2.41 -0.69 18.60
C GLY A 89 -3.65 -0.50 17.72
N VAL A 90 -3.83 0.71 17.18
CA VAL A 90 -4.94 1.03 16.26
C VAL A 90 -4.84 0.18 14.98
N GLY A 91 -3.65 0.08 14.41
CA GLY A 91 -3.36 -0.74 13.23
C GLY A 91 -3.68 -2.20 13.48
N ALA A 92 -3.17 -2.79 14.56
CA ALA A 92 -3.33 -4.21 14.88
C ALA A 92 -4.79 -4.59 15.15
N VAL A 93 -5.52 -3.77 15.90
CA VAL A 93 -6.96 -3.98 16.14
C VAL A 93 -7.73 -3.90 14.82
N SER A 94 -7.44 -2.87 14.01
CA SER A 94 -8.11 -2.69 12.72
C SER A 94 -7.78 -3.81 11.73
N TRP A 95 -6.54 -4.28 11.73
CA TRP A 95 -6.08 -5.41 10.92
C TRP A 95 -6.81 -6.70 11.28
N LEU A 96 -6.95 -7.01 12.58
CA LEU A 96 -7.71 -8.17 13.03
C LEU A 96 -9.19 -8.07 12.62
N ILE A 97 -9.82 -6.93 12.90
CA ILE A 97 -11.24 -6.72 12.55
C ILE A 97 -11.46 -6.86 11.04
N LEU A 98 -10.71 -6.11 10.23
CA LEU A 98 -10.84 -6.17 8.78
C LEU A 98 -10.42 -7.52 8.20
N GLY A 99 -9.41 -8.16 8.80
CA GLY A 99 -8.87 -9.47 8.42
C GLY A 99 -9.90 -10.59 8.45
N TYR A 100 -10.88 -10.51 9.36
CA TYR A 100 -12.00 -11.45 9.40
C TYR A 100 -13.26 -10.92 8.72
N VAL A 101 -13.57 -9.64 8.87
CA VAL A 101 -14.79 -9.05 8.29
C VAL A 101 -14.74 -9.08 6.76
N VAL A 102 -13.66 -8.59 6.14
CA VAL A 102 -13.61 -8.42 4.68
C VAL A 102 -13.69 -9.74 3.93
N PRO A 103 -12.87 -10.78 4.23
CA PRO A 103 -12.99 -12.07 3.54
C PRO A 103 -14.36 -12.73 3.76
N TRP A 104 -14.93 -12.59 4.96
CA TRP A 104 -16.27 -13.10 5.26
C TRP A 104 -17.34 -12.42 4.41
N THR A 105 -17.42 -11.09 4.44
CA THR A 105 -18.48 -10.33 3.76
C THR A 105 -18.31 -10.28 2.26
N ALA A 106 -17.07 -10.04 1.78
CA ALA A 106 -16.81 -9.83 0.37
C ALA A 106 -16.72 -11.16 -0.40
N LEU A 107 -16.19 -12.24 0.19
CA LEU A 107 -15.97 -13.49 -0.53
C LEU A 107 -16.96 -14.59 -0.13
N LEU A 108 -17.03 -14.91 1.17
CA LEU A 108 -17.76 -16.09 1.66
C LEU A 108 -19.27 -15.91 1.60
N SER A 109 -19.80 -14.82 2.17
CA SER A 109 -21.23 -14.53 2.24
C SER A 109 -21.81 -13.84 0.99
N ASN A 110 -20.97 -13.55 0.00
CA ASN A 110 -21.41 -12.82 -1.19
C ASN A 110 -22.17 -13.74 -2.16
N PRO A 111 -23.42 -13.43 -2.54
CA PRO A 111 -24.21 -14.27 -3.44
C PRO A 111 -23.69 -14.25 -4.89
N ARG A 112 -22.86 -13.26 -5.27
CA ARG A 112 -22.29 -13.20 -6.61
C ARG A 112 -21.30 -14.36 -6.80
N ARG A 113 -21.41 -15.10 -7.90
CA ARG A 113 -20.44 -16.15 -8.30
C ARG A 113 -20.31 -16.10 -9.83
N PRO A 114 -19.12 -16.35 -10.40
CA PRO A 114 -17.85 -16.66 -9.74
C PRO A 114 -17.16 -15.42 -9.13
N MET A 115 -16.50 -15.59 -7.98
CA MET A 115 -15.79 -14.50 -7.28
C MET A 115 -14.50 -14.08 -8.00
N LEU A 116 -13.85 -15.03 -8.65
CA LEU A 116 -12.53 -14.87 -9.26
C LEU A 116 -12.47 -13.74 -10.28
N GLN A 117 -13.56 -13.49 -11.03
CA GLN A 117 -13.62 -12.42 -12.03
C GLN A 117 -13.42 -11.01 -11.44
N HIS A 118 -13.64 -10.85 -10.13
CA HIS A 118 -13.50 -9.56 -9.43
C HIS A 118 -12.11 -9.35 -8.82
N ALA A 119 -11.24 -10.38 -8.86
CA ALA A 119 -9.88 -10.29 -8.36
C ALA A 119 -9.07 -9.26 -9.17
N ASN A 120 -8.44 -8.33 -8.46
CA ASN A 120 -7.67 -7.25 -9.05
C ASN A 120 -6.54 -6.82 -8.09
N GLY A 121 -5.72 -5.85 -8.52
CA GLY A 121 -4.56 -5.39 -7.75
C GLY A 121 -4.84 -4.93 -6.32
N THR A 122 -6.06 -4.48 -5.99
CA THR A 122 -6.41 -4.05 -4.63
C THR A 122 -6.38 -5.20 -3.61
N TRP A 123 -6.48 -6.46 -4.05
CA TRP A 123 -6.42 -7.63 -3.16
C TRP A 123 -5.07 -7.74 -2.45
N PHE A 124 -3.99 -7.26 -3.07
CA PHE A 124 -2.66 -7.21 -2.46
C PHE A 124 -2.58 -6.20 -1.30
N ILE A 125 -3.53 -5.26 -1.16
CA ILE A 125 -3.56 -4.34 -0.02
C ILE A 125 -3.77 -5.12 1.30
N TRP A 126 -4.41 -6.30 1.25
CA TRP A 126 -4.53 -7.18 2.41
C TRP A 126 -3.15 -7.63 2.92
N VAL A 127 -2.25 -7.97 2.00
CA VAL A 127 -0.85 -8.28 2.30
C VAL A 127 -0.15 -7.07 2.88
N VAL A 128 -0.30 -5.92 2.23
CA VAL A 128 0.34 -4.66 2.65
C VAL A 128 -0.05 -4.29 4.09
N ALA A 129 -1.31 -4.48 4.49
CA ALA A 129 -1.73 -4.24 5.87
C ALA A 129 -1.10 -5.22 6.87
N SER A 130 -1.00 -6.50 6.53
CA SER A 130 -0.32 -7.47 7.41
C SER A 130 1.16 -7.13 7.56
N GLN A 131 1.82 -6.79 6.45
CA GLN A 131 3.24 -6.45 6.44
C GLN A 131 3.51 -5.10 7.12
N SER A 132 2.60 -4.13 7.07
CA SER A 132 2.79 -2.84 7.74
C SER A 132 2.82 -2.96 9.27
N ILE A 133 1.99 -3.85 9.82
CA ILE A 133 2.05 -4.23 11.25
C ILE A 133 3.43 -4.79 11.57
N ALA A 134 3.93 -5.71 10.72
CA ALA A 134 5.26 -6.29 10.91
C ALA A 134 6.37 -5.22 10.88
N VAL A 135 6.32 -4.29 9.92
CA VAL A 135 7.27 -3.17 9.82
C VAL A 135 7.27 -2.33 11.11
N LEU A 136 6.09 -1.88 11.56
CA LEU A 136 6.01 -1.01 12.72
C LEU A 136 6.41 -1.73 14.02
N ALA A 137 5.94 -2.96 14.21
CA ALA A 137 6.31 -3.79 15.36
C ALA A 137 7.83 -4.01 15.40
N ALA A 138 8.45 -4.45 14.30
CA ALA A 138 9.89 -4.67 14.22
C ALA A 138 10.70 -3.36 14.37
N THR A 139 10.17 -2.22 13.96
CA THR A 139 10.81 -0.91 14.16
C THR A 139 10.78 -0.48 15.63
N LEU A 140 9.71 -0.80 16.36
CA LEU A 140 9.55 -0.43 17.77
C LEU A 140 10.27 -1.38 18.73
N GLU A 141 10.38 -2.66 18.38
CA GLU A 141 10.92 -3.70 19.27
C GLU A 141 12.26 -3.34 19.95
N PRO A 142 13.28 -2.80 19.25
CA PRO A 142 14.55 -2.46 19.86
C PRO A 142 14.46 -1.34 20.91
N SER A 143 13.45 -0.46 20.78
CA SER A 143 13.31 0.76 21.58
C SER A 143 12.37 0.58 22.78
N VAL A 144 11.72 -0.58 22.90
CA VAL A 144 10.74 -0.86 23.96
C VAL A 144 11.37 -1.77 25.03
N ALA A 145 11.16 -1.40 26.30
CA ALA A 145 11.64 -2.16 27.46
C ALA A 145 10.62 -3.18 27.99
N LEU A 146 9.32 -2.83 27.96
CA LEU A 146 8.21 -3.66 28.43
C LEU A 146 7.40 -4.16 27.24
N GLY A 147 7.11 -5.45 27.15
CA GLY A 147 6.32 -6.01 26.03
C GLY A 147 7.15 -6.35 24.78
N ARG A 148 8.48 -6.43 24.91
CA ARG A 148 9.39 -6.68 23.79
C ARG A 148 9.10 -8.02 23.09
N SER A 149 8.88 -9.07 23.86
CA SER A 149 8.58 -10.42 23.34
C SER A 149 7.27 -10.46 22.57
N GLU A 150 6.26 -9.71 23.02
CA GLU A 150 4.93 -9.60 22.44
C GLU A 150 4.97 -8.82 21.12
N ILE A 151 5.72 -7.71 21.07
CA ILE A 151 5.95 -6.96 19.84
C ILE A 151 6.74 -7.82 18.84
N ALA A 152 7.73 -8.58 19.31
CA ALA A 152 8.49 -9.49 18.46
C ALA A 152 7.63 -10.61 17.88
N LEU A 153 6.79 -11.22 18.71
CA LEU A 153 5.79 -12.20 18.27
C LEU A 153 4.84 -11.59 17.24
N LEU A 154 4.32 -10.39 17.49
CA LEU A 154 3.42 -9.69 16.56
C LEU A 154 4.10 -9.42 15.22
N ALA A 155 5.37 -9.00 15.22
CA ALA A 155 6.14 -8.76 14.00
C ALA A 155 6.26 -10.03 13.15
N VAL A 156 6.74 -11.13 13.74
CA VAL A 156 6.91 -12.40 13.03
C VAL A 156 5.57 -13.00 12.61
N PHE A 157 4.55 -12.92 13.46
CA PHE A 157 3.20 -13.43 13.18
C PHE A 157 2.57 -12.71 11.98
N SER A 158 2.54 -11.38 12.01
CA SER A 158 1.94 -10.58 10.94
C SER A 158 2.74 -10.67 9.62
N TRP A 159 4.07 -10.79 9.69
CA TRP A 159 4.92 -11.05 8.52
C TRP A 159 4.61 -12.41 7.88
N SER A 160 4.43 -13.45 8.71
CA SER A 160 4.11 -14.80 8.25
C SER A 160 2.73 -14.84 7.58
N VAL A 161 1.71 -14.25 8.22
CA VAL A 161 0.36 -14.13 7.63
C VAL A 161 0.43 -13.40 6.30
N GLY A 162 1.12 -12.26 6.23
CA GLY A 162 1.28 -11.49 4.99
C GLY A 162 1.91 -12.30 3.86
N THR A 163 2.91 -13.12 4.15
CA THR A 163 3.56 -13.99 3.16
C THR A 163 2.59 -15.01 2.55
N PHE A 164 1.78 -15.68 3.38
CA PHE A 164 0.75 -16.60 2.88
C PHE A 164 -0.37 -15.87 2.11
N LEU A 165 -0.78 -14.69 2.59
CA LEU A 165 -1.76 -13.85 1.89
C LEU A 165 -1.25 -13.42 0.51
N TYR A 166 0.06 -13.17 0.36
CA TYR A 166 0.64 -12.83 -0.94
C TYR A 166 0.50 -13.98 -1.93
N ALA A 167 0.84 -15.20 -1.52
CA ALA A 167 0.70 -16.38 -2.37
C ALA A 167 -0.76 -16.57 -2.79
N ALA A 168 -1.72 -16.45 -1.86
CA ALA A 168 -3.13 -16.57 -2.16
C ALA A 168 -3.63 -15.49 -3.14
N ALA A 169 -3.33 -14.21 -2.86
CA ALA A 169 -3.73 -13.09 -3.72
C ALA A 169 -3.10 -13.20 -5.13
N ALA A 170 -1.82 -13.59 -5.21
CA ALA A 170 -1.14 -13.80 -6.48
C ALA A 170 -1.79 -14.92 -7.30
N ILE A 171 -2.13 -16.05 -6.67
CA ILE A 171 -2.82 -17.17 -7.34
C ILE A 171 -4.18 -16.70 -7.87
N PHE A 172 -4.99 -16.00 -7.08
CA PHE A 172 -6.30 -15.53 -7.52
C PHE A 172 -6.22 -14.49 -8.65
N VAL A 173 -5.30 -13.54 -8.56
CA VAL A 173 -5.11 -12.52 -9.61
C VAL A 173 -4.57 -13.15 -10.89
N ALA A 174 -3.59 -14.07 -10.79
CA ALA A 174 -3.06 -14.78 -11.94
C ALA A 174 -4.14 -15.67 -12.60
N ALA A 175 -4.91 -16.42 -11.80
CA ALA A 175 -6.01 -17.22 -12.31
C ALA A 175 -7.08 -16.35 -12.98
N ARG A 176 -7.38 -15.16 -12.44
CA ARG A 176 -8.27 -14.19 -13.09
C ARG A 176 -7.72 -13.74 -14.46
N MET A 177 -6.41 -13.47 -14.56
CA MET A 177 -5.77 -13.05 -15.81
C MET A 177 -5.71 -14.15 -16.87
N LEU A 178 -5.67 -15.42 -16.45
CA LEU A 178 -5.63 -16.57 -17.36
C LEU A 178 -7.03 -17.02 -17.82
N LEU A 179 -8.04 -16.89 -16.96
CA LEU A 179 -9.38 -17.44 -17.20
C LEU A 179 -10.38 -16.42 -17.75
N TYR A 180 -10.11 -15.13 -17.61
CA TYR A 180 -10.99 -14.06 -18.06
C TYR A 180 -10.26 -13.09 -18.99
N ASP A 181 -11.02 -12.51 -19.93
CA ASP A 181 -10.48 -11.54 -20.88
C ASP A 181 -9.91 -10.31 -20.17
N LEU A 182 -8.70 -9.90 -20.57
CA LEU A 182 -7.95 -8.82 -19.95
C LEU A 182 -7.86 -7.64 -20.92
N ARG A 183 -8.78 -6.68 -20.76
CA ARG A 183 -8.80 -5.49 -21.62
C ARG A 183 -7.75 -4.49 -21.12
N PRO A 184 -7.21 -3.62 -21.99
CA PRO A 184 -6.28 -2.56 -21.60
C PRO A 184 -6.81 -1.65 -20.49
N ALA A 185 -8.13 -1.43 -20.43
CA ALA A 185 -8.78 -0.64 -19.40
C ALA A 185 -8.80 -1.32 -18.03
N ASP A 186 -8.69 -2.65 -17.98
CA ASP A 186 -8.71 -3.42 -16.74
C ASP A 186 -7.34 -3.38 -16.03
N LEU A 187 -6.25 -3.05 -16.74
CA LEU A 187 -4.88 -2.84 -16.21
C LEU A 187 -4.75 -1.50 -15.47
N THR A 188 -5.50 -1.43 -14.38
CA THR A 188 -5.58 -0.26 -13.52
C THR A 188 -4.31 -0.09 -12.67
N PRO A 189 -4.03 1.13 -12.17
CA PRO A 189 -2.83 1.37 -11.36
C PRO A 189 -2.64 0.45 -10.13
N PRO A 190 -3.70 -0.06 -9.45
CA PRO A 190 -3.54 -0.98 -8.33
C PRO A 190 -2.79 -2.28 -8.63
N TYR A 191 -2.57 -2.68 -9.89
CA TYR A 191 -1.69 -3.82 -10.18
C TYR A 191 -0.26 -3.62 -9.69
N TRP A 192 0.21 -2.36 -9.58
CA TRP A 192 1.51 -2.06 -8.97
C TRP A 192 1.61 -2.48 -7.49
N VAL A 193 0.47 -2.64 -6.79
CA VAL A 193 0.43 -3.12 -5.41
C VAL A 193 0.91 -4.57 -5.32
N SER A 194 0.89 -5.36 -6.40
CA SER A 194 1.53 -6.69 -6.43
C SER A 194 3.03 -6.58 -6.14
N MET A 195 3.75 -5.73 -6.89
CA MET A 195 5.15 -5.41 -6.62
C MET A 195 5.29 -4.74 -5.25
N GLY A 196 4.43 -3.79 -4.89
CA GLY A 196 4.51 -3.12 -3.59
C GLY A 196 4.35 -4.05 -2.38
N ALA A 197 3.53 -5.08 -2.49
CA ALA A 197 3.36 -6.10 -1.46
C ALA A 197 4.63 -6.95 -1.28
N THR A 198 5.36 -7.25 -2.37
CA THR A 198 6.69 -7.87 -2.24
C THR A 198 7.65 -6.93 -1.51
N ALA A 199 7.67 -5.65 -1.90
CA ALA A 199 8.61 -4.69 -1.35
C ALA A 199 8.41 -4.44 0.16
N ILE A 200 7.17 -4.28 0.63
CA ILE A 200 6.92 -4.14 2.07
C ILE A 200 7.21 -5.43 2.85
N THR A 201 7.05 -6.61 2.23
CA THR A 201 7.48 -7.89 2.82
C THR A 201 8.99 -7.91 3.05
N VAL A 202 9.76 -7.35 2.11
CA VAL A 202 11.22 -7.17 2.25
C VAL A 202 11.57 -6.16 3.35
N VAL A 203 10.88 -5.01 3.40
CA VAL A 203 11.09 -4.01 4.47
C VAL A 203 10.84 -4.64 5.84
N ALA A 204 9.72 -5.34 6.00
CA ALA A 204 9.37 -6.02 7.24
C ALA A 204 10.40 -7.08 7.61
N GLY A 205 10.80 -7.92 6.65
CA GLY A 205 11.79 -8.96 6.88
C GLY A 205 13.16 -8.41 7.27
N ALA A 206 13.65 -7.39 6.56
CA ALA A 206 14.90 -6.71 6.89
C ALA A 206 14.88 -6.09 8.30
N ARG A 207 13.74 -5.51 8.72
CA ARG A 207 13.56 -5.01 10.10
C ARG A 207 13.54 -6.14 11.12
N ILE A 208 12.88 -7.26 10.84
CA ILE A 208 12.87 -8.43 11.72
C ILE A 208 14.29 -9.00 11.90
N VAL A 209 15.08 -9.03 10.83
CA VAL A 209 16.49 -9.45 10.87
C VAL A 209 17.37 -8.51 11.71
N GLN A 210 16.94 -7.27 11.97
CA GLN A 210 17.65 -6.31 12.82
C GLN A 210 17.17 -6.28 14.27
N MET A 211 16.09 -6.99 14.61
CA MET A 211 15.56 -7.04 15.98
C MET A 211 16.54 -7.71 16.96
N ALA A 212 16.35 -7.39 18.25
CA ALA A 212 17.08 -8.08 19.31
C ALA A 212 16.71 -9.56 19.35
N ASP A 213 17.59 -10.38 19.93
CA ASP A 213 17.33 -11.81 20.05
C ASP A 213 16.14 -12.07 20.98
N ALA A 214 15.07 -12.60 20.41
CA ALA A 214 13.93 -13.21 21.09
C ALA A 214 13.76 -14.63 20.54
N PRO A 215 13.24 -15.61 21.32
CA PRO A 215 13.18 -17.01 20.89
C PRO A 215 12.55 -17.22 19.50
N ILE A 216 11.47 -16.49 19.21
CA ILE A 216 10.80 -16.56 17.91
C ILE A 216 11.64 -15.95 16.79
N VAL A 217 12.28 -14.80 17.04
CA VAL A 217 13.14 -14.13 16.07
C VAL A 217 14.36 -15.00 15.77
N SER A 218 15.01 -15.57 16.79
CA SER A 218 16.14 -16.47 16.58
C SER A 218 15.78 -17.71 15.76
N ALA A 219 14.56 -18.25 15.93
CA ALA A 219 14.09 -19.39 15.17
C ALA A 219 13.80 -19.05 13.70
N THR A 220 13.39 -17.81 13.40
CA THR A 220 12.95 -17.41 12.05
C THR A 220 13.94 -16.53 11.30
N ARG A 221 14.97 -15.95 11.94
CA ARG A 221 15.85 -14.92 11.36
C ARG A 221 16.42 -15.32 9.98
N GLY A 222 17.00 -16.51 9.89
CA GLY A 222 17.58 -17.01 8.64
C GLY A 222 16.54 -17.26 7.54
N LEU A 223 15.35 -17.76 7.91
CA LEU A 223 14.24 -17.94 6.97
C LEU A 223 13.73 -16.60 6.46
N VAL A 224 13.51 -15.63 7.36
CA VAL A 224 13.02 -14.29 7.03
C VAL A 224 14.01 -13.57 6.12
N ALA A 225 15.31 -13.66 6.38
CA ALA A 225 16.35 -13.10 5.51
C ALA A 225 16.29 -13.71 4.10
N GLY A 226 16.35 -15.06 4.00
CA GLY A 226 16.31 -15.76 2.72
C GLY A 226 15.03 -15.48 1.92
N VAL A 227 13.87 -15.50 2.59
CA VAL A 227 12.58 -15.17 1.96
C VAL A 227 12.53 -13.70 1.52
N SER A 228 13.13 -12.77 2.27
CA SER A 228 13.23 -11.35 1.87
C SER A 228 14.01 -11.18 0.57
N VAL A 229 15.12 -11.91 0.39
CA VAL A 229 15.86 -11.90 -0.88
C VAL A 229 15.01 -12.44 -2.03
N LEU A 230 14.24 -13.51 -1.81
CA LEU A 230 13.34 -14.06 -2.83
C LEU A 230 12.23 -13.08 -3.22
N PHE A 231 11.61 -12.42 -2.23
CA PHE A 231 10.59 -11.39 -2.48
C PHE A 231 11.17 -10.17 -3.19
N TRP A 232 12.40 -9.76 -2.84
CA TRP A 232 13.08 -8.67 -3.54
C TRP A 232 13.31 -9.04 -5.00
N ALA A 233 13.89 -10.21 -5.28
CA ALA A 233 14.14 -10.67 -6.64
C ALA A 233 12.85 -10.80 -7.47
N PHE A 234 11.78 -11.34 -6.86
CA PHE A 234 10.47 -11.44 -7.51
C PHE A 234 9.84 -10.06 -7.74
N GLY A 235 9.95 -9.14 -6.77
CA GLY A 235 9.51 -7.75 -6.91
C GLY A 235 10.19 -7.06 -8.08
N THR A 236 11.51 -7.20 -8.20
CA THR A 236 12.30 -6.70 -9.34
C THR A 236 11.80 -7.27 -10.66
N TRP A 237 11.51 -8.58 -10.69
CA TRP A 237 10.98 -9.26 -11.86
C TRP A 237 9.59 -8.77 -12.30
N LEU A 238 8.77 -8.27 -11.37
CA LEU A 238 7.45 -7.70 -11.68
C LEU A 238 7.52 -6.30 -12.30
N ILE A 239 8.63 -5.56 -12.18
CA ILE A 239 8.74 -4.20 -12.72
C ILE A 239 8.59 -4.18 -14.25
N PRO A 240 9.33 -4.98 -15.05
CA PRO A 240 9.17 -4.99 -16.50
C PRO A 240 7.73 -5.26 -17.00
N PRO A 241 7.00 -6.30 -16.55
CA PRO A 241 5.62 -6.52 -17.01
C PRO A 241 4.67 -5.41 -16.57
N LEU A 242 4.87 -4.78 -15.40
CA LEU A 242 4.06 -3.64 -14.96
C LEU A 242 4.28 -2.39 -15.82
N LEU A 243 5.53 -2.12 -16.21
CA LEU A 243 5.86 -1.06 -17.16
C LEU A 243 5.27 -1.37 -18.54
N ALA A 244 5.39 -2.61 -19.02
CA ALA A 244 4.82 -3.04 -20.29
C ALA A 244 3.28 -2.89 -20.29
N ALA A 245 2.61 -3.24 -19.20
CA ALA A 245 1.17 -3.03 -19.02
C ALA A 245 0.80 -1.54 -19.12
N GLY A 246 1.58 -0.65 -18.49
CA GLY A 246 1.38 0.80 -18.58
C GLY A 246 1.58 1.34 -19.99
N ILE A 247 2.65 0.92 -20.68
CA ILE A 247 2.94 1.28 -22.08
C ILE A 247 1.81 0.79 -23.00
N TRP A 248 1.36 -0.45 -22.83
CA TRP A 248 0.30 -1.04 -23.62
C TRP A 248 -1.04 -0.30 -23.44
N ARG A 249 -1.38 0.08 -22.20
CA ARG A 249 -2.58 0.87 -21.86
C ARG A 249 -2.54 2.27 -22.45
N HIS A 250 -1.45 3.01 -22.24
CA HIS A 250 -1.40 4.46 -22.51
C HIS A 250 -0.79 4.81 -23.87
N LEU A 251 0.22 4.09 -24.35
CA LEU A 251 0.89 4.40 -25.63
C LEU A 251 0.28 3.61 -26.80
N VAL A 252 0.04 2.31 -26.63
CA VAL A 252 -0.51 1.46 -27.70
C VAL A 252 -2.02 1.67 -27.84
N HIS A 253 -2.77 1.53 -26.75
CA HIS A 253 -4.24 1.67 -26.74
C HIS A 253 -4.74 3.09 -26.50
N ARG A 254 -3.82 4.06 -26.34
CA ARG A 254 -4.10 5.51 -26.25
C ARG A 254 -5.13 5.87 -25.18
N ILE A 255 -5.21 5.11 -24.09
CA ILE A 255 -6.05 5.48 -22.95
C ILE A 255 -5.40 6.71 -22.28
N PRO A 256 -6.11 7.85 -22.17
CA PRO A 256 -5.50 9.09 -21.73
C PRO A 256 -5.03 8.99 -20.28
N LEU A 257 -3.80 9.43 -20.02
CA LEU A 257 -3.27 9.54 -18.66
C LEU A 257 -3.88 10.78 -17.99
N ARG A 258 -4.96 10.58 -17.25
CA ARG A 258 -5.60 11.61 -16.41
C ARG A 258 -5.30 11.31 -14.96
N TYR A 259 -5.25 12.35 -14.13
CA TYR A 259 -5.15 12.16 -12.70
C TYR A 259 -6.37 11.37 -12.20
N GLU A 260 -6.11 10.21 -11.63
CA GLU A 260 -7.07 9.40 -10.89
C GLU A 260 -6.45 9.05 -9.54
N ALA A 261 -7.26 8.98 -8.48
CA ALA A 261 -6.76 8.69 -7.13
C ALA A 261 -5.99 7.36 -7.06
N ALA A 262 -6.29 6.41 -7.94
CA ALA A 262 -5.61 5.13 -8.02
C ALA A 262 -4.12 5.25 -8.40
N LEU A 263 -3.66 6.35 -9.00
CA LEU A 263 -2.23 6.56 -9.31
C LEU A 263 -1.34 6.52 -8.05
N TRP A 264 -1.88 6.86 -6.88
CA TRP A 264 -1.18 6.72 -5.61
C TRP A 264 -0.78 5.28 -5.28
N SER A 265 -1.48 4.28 -5.85
CA SER A 265 -1.12 2.87 -5.75
C SER A 265 0.15 2.50 -6.52
N VAL A 266 0.73 3.41 -7.31
CA VAL A 266 2.05 3.25 -7.96
C VAL A 266 3.17 3.85 -7.11
N VAL A 267 2.94 5.02 -6.52
CA VAL A 267 3.94 5.75 -5.73
C VAL A 267 4.37 4.94 -4.50
N PHE A 268 3.41 4.33 -3.81
CA PHE A 268 3.68 3.56 -2.60
C PHE A 268 4.60 2.35 -2.87
N PRO A 269 4.34 1.48 -3.87
CA PRO A 269 5.27 0.41 -4.28
C PRO A 269 6.68 0.88 -4.59
N LEU A 270 6.86 1.96 -5.36
CA LEU A 270 8.19 2.48 -5.70
C LEU A 270 8.96 2.91 -4.45
N GLY A 271 8.29 3.65 -3.55
CA GLY A 271 8.88 4.04 -2.28
C GLY A 271 9.24 2.84 -1.40
N MET A 272 8.34 1.85 -1.31
CA MET A 272 8.60 0.61 -0.56
C MET A 272 9.76 -0.19 -1.15
N TYR A 273 9.89 -0.27 -2.48
CA TYR A 273 10.98 -1.00 -3.12
C TYR A 273 12.32 -0.31 -2.87
N GLY A 274 12.36 1.03 -2.93
CA GLY A 274 13.54 1.81 -2.58
C GLY A 274 14.00 1.59 -1.14
N VAL A 275 13.08 1.76 -0.18
CA VAL A 275 13.33 1.54 1.25
C VAL A 275 13.68 0.08 1.54
N GLY A 276 12.98 -0.88 0.92
CA GLY A 276 13.22 -2.30 1.08
C GLY A 276 14.59 -2.73 0.57
N GLY A 277 14.99 -2.27 -0.62
CA GLY A 277 16.32 -2.53 -1.17
C GLY A 277 17.43 -1.91 -0.32
N TYR A 278 17.22 -0.72 0.23
CA TYR A 278 18.19 -0.10 1.13
C TYR A 278 18.38 -0.91 2.42
N PHE A 279 17.29 -1.26 3.11
CA PHE A 279 17.36 -2.02 4.37
C PHE A 279 17.85 -3.45 4.17
N LEU A 280 17.39 -4.14 3.12
CA LEU A 280 17.85 -5.49 2.79
C LEU A 280 19.36 -5.49 2.48
N GLY A 281 19.81 -4.55 1.65
CA GLY A 281 21.22 -4.44 1.31
C GLY A 281 22.11 -4.08 2.50
N GLN A 282 21.57 -3.39 3.50
CA GLN A 282 22.26 -3.11 4.77
C GLN A 282 22.27 -4.33 5.70
N ALA A 283 21.14 -5.03 5.85
CA ALA A 283 21.00 -6.18 6.74
C ALA A 283 21.83 -7.40 6.29
N ASP A 284 21.84 -7.67 4.97
CA ASP A 284 22.50 -8.86 4.40
C ASP A 284 23.84 -8.53 3.73
N HIS A 285 24.37 -7.32 3.91
CA HIS A 285 25.64 -6.85 3.31
C HIS A 285 25.69 -6.98 1.77
N LEU A 286 24.60 -6.62 1.09
CA LEU A 286 24.46 -6.66 -0.37
C LEU A 286 24.57 -5.24 -0.97
N PRO A 287 25.78 -4.76 -1.33
CA PRO A 287 25.98 -3.35 -1.74
C PRO A 287 25.22 -2.97 -3.00
N ILE A 288 25.06 -3.90 -3.95
CA ILE A 288 24.31 -3.67 -5.20
C ILE A 288 22.83 -3.45 -4.89
N VAL A 289 22.24 -4.27 -4.03
CA VAL A 289 20.82 -4.15 -3.62
C VAL A 289 20.57 -2.82 -2.92
N LYS A 290 21.49 -2.43 -2.03
CA LYS A 290 21.45 -1.13 -1.36
C LYS A 290 21.51 0.04 -2.36
N ALA A 291 22.41 -0.02 -3.34
CA ALA A 291 22.55 1.02 -4.36
C ALA A 291 21.30 1.13 -5.26
N ILE A 292 20.71 -0.01 -5.64
CA ILE A 292 19.44 -0.04 -6.39
C ILE A 292 18.32 0.62 -5.55
N GLY A 293 18.18 0.24 -4.28
CA GLY A 293 17.16 0.83 -3.40
C GLY A 293 17.35 2.34 -3.19
N ALA A 294 18.59 2.79 -3.07
CA ALA A 294 18.94 4.21 -2.99
C ALA A 294 18.56 4.96 -4.28
N GLY A 295 18.81 4.40 -5.46
CA GLY A 295 18.39 4.98 -6.73
C GLY A 295 16.87 5.04 -6.88
N GLU A 296 16.18 3.94 -6.55
CA GLU A 296 14.71 3.87 -6.64
C GLU A 296 14.03 4.88 -5.72
N SER A 297 14.59 5.15 -4.55
CA SER A 297 14.03 6.13 -3.59
C SER A 297 13.92 7.54 -4.20
N TRP A 298 14.87 7.94 -5.04
CA TRP A 298 14.80 9.19 -5.80
C TRP A 298 13.76 9.14 -6.92
N ILE A 299 13.62 8.00 -7.60
CA ILE A 299 12.57 7.79 -8.60
C ILE A 299 11.19 7.91 -7.92
N ALA A 300 11.00 7.27 -6.77
CA ALA A 300 9.79 7.34 -5.98
C ALA A 300 9.44 8.78 -5.57
N LEU A 301 10.43 9.58 -5.15
CA LEU A 301 10.24 11.01 -4.86
C LEU A 301 9.82 11.80 -6.12
N GLY A 302 10.44 11.52 -7.27
CA GLY A 302 10.07 12.15 -8.55
C GLY A 302 8.63 11.83 -8.95
N VAL A 303 8.24 10.55 -8.91
CA VAL A 303 6.87 10.09 -9.23
C VAL A 303 5.86 10.62 -8.21
N TRP A 304 6.23 10.68 -6.92
CA TRP A 304 5.42 11.31 -5.87
C TRP A 304 5.17 12.79 -6.20
N THR A 305 6.21 13.54 -6.56
CA THR A 305 6.11 14.97 -6.86
C THR A 305 5.19 15.23 -8.06
N LEU A 306 5.34 14.43 -9.13
CA LEU A 306 4.48 14.52 -10.32
C LEU A 306 3.01 14.19 -9.98
N THR A 307 2.78 13.13 -9.20
CA THR A 307 1.42 12.68 -8.83
C THR A 307 0.75 13.69 -7.90
N PHE A 308 1.49 14.23 -6.94
CA PHE A 308 1.02 15.27 -6.02
C PHE A 308 0.70 16.57 -6.77
N GLY A 309 1.58 17.02 -7.66
CA GLY A 309 1.32 18.18 -8.52
C GLY A 309 0.07 18.00 -9.38
N ALA A 310 -0.09 16.82 -10.00
CA ALA A 310 -1.29 16.48 -10.78
C ALA A 310 -2.57 16.48 -9.93
N MET A 311 -2.50 15.99 -8.68
CA MET A 311 -3.61 16.06 -7.72
C MET A 311 -4.00 17.51 -7.41
N LEU A 312 -3.02 18.37 -7.11
CA LEU A 312 -3.28 19.78 -6.80
C LEU A 312 -3.91 20.51 -7.99
N VAL A 313 -3.41 20.28 -9.20
CA VAL A 313 -4.01 20.84 -10.43
C VAL A 313 -5.44 20.33 -10.62
N HIS A 314 -5.69 19.05 -10.38
CA HIS A 314 -7.03 18.47 -10.48
C HIS A 314 -7.99 19.08 -9.45
N LEU A 315 -7.56 19.23 -8.20
CA LEU A 315 -8.35 19.86 -7.13
C LEU A 315 -8.65 21.33 -7.44
N ALA A 316 -7.65 22.11 -7.87
CA ALA A 316 -7.83 23.50 -8.25
C ALA A 316 -8.83 23.64 -9.41
N ARG A 317 -8.73 22.79 -10.44
CA ARG A 317 -9.67 22.81 -11.56
C ARG A 317 -11.09 22.40 -11.18
N THR A 318 -11.26 21.51 -10.21
CA THR A 318 -12.57 20.96 -9.83
C THR A 318 -13.30 21.83 -8.81
N LEU A 319 -12.55 22.44 -7.88
CA LEU A 319 -13.12 23.21 -6.77
C LEU A 319 -13.16 24.74 -7.03
N ILE A 320 -12.27 25.27 -7.87
CA ILE A 320 -12.10 26.72 -8.06
C ILE A 320 -12.66 27.21 -9.40
N LEU A 321 -12.59 26.40 -10.47
CA LEU A 321 -13.14 26.80 -11.76
C LEU A 321 -14.64 26.47 -11.84
N PRO A 322 -15.51 27.40 -12.25
CA PRO A 322 -16.92 27.11 -12.48
C PRO A 322 -17.05 25.97 -13.49
N GLN A 323 -17.84 24.95 -13.14
CA GLN A 323 -18.27 23.96 -14.14
C GLN A 323 -19.02 24.73 -15.23
N ARG A 324 -18.45 24.82 -16.44
CA ARG A 324 -19.21 25.28 -17.59
C ARG A 324 -20.40 24.34 -17.73
N PRO A 325 -21.65 24.84 -17.78
CA PRO A 325 -22.81 23.99 -18.00
C PRO A 325 -22.70 23.43 -19.43
N HIS A 326 -22.17 22.21 -19.55
CA HIS A 326 -22.24 21.45 -20.79
C HIS A 326 -23.57 20.70 -20.81
N ASP A 327 -24.48 21.23 -21.62
CA ASP A 327 -25.55 20.54 -22.36
C ASP A 327 -26.75 19.97 -21.57
N ALA A 328 -27.48 20.85 -20.88
CA ALA A 328 -28.89 20.63 -20.54
C ALA A 328 -29.86 20.92 -21.72
N GLY A 329 -29.41 20.75 -22.97
CA GLY A 329 -30.05 21.34 -24.15
C GLY A 329 -30.13 20.45 -25.37
N ALA A 330 -30.55 19.19 -25.23
CA ALA A 330 -30.93 18.37 -26.39
C ALA A 330 -32.15 17.48 -26.11
N SER A 331 -33.19 18.01 -25.46
CA SER A 331 -34.55 17.47 -25.54
C SER A 331 -35.33 18.18 -26.66
N ARG A 332 -34.88 18.02 -27.91
CA ARG A 332 -35.71 18.35 -29.08
C ARG A 332 -36.57 17.14 -29.43
N ARG A 333 -37.80 17.19 -28.94
CA ARG A 333 -39.05 16.64 -29.49
C ARG A 333 -38.89 15.80 -30.76
N VAL A 334 -39.18 14.51 -30.66
CA VAL A 334 -39.63 13.70 -31.80
C VAL A 334 -41.16 13.80 -31.84
N PRO A 335 -41.79 14.32 -32.91
CA PRO A 335 -43.24 14.24 -33.07
C PRO A 335 -43.64 12.82 -33.43
N SER A 336 -44.68 12.32 -32.77
CA SER A 336 -45.44 11.16 -33.19
C SER A 336 -46.09 11.41 -34.55
N HIS A 337 -45.80 10.54 -35.53
CA HIS A 337 -46.72 10.16 -36.58
C HIS A 337 -46.44 8.72 -37.01
#